data_AF-A0AAN3H3H6-F1
#
_entry.id   AF-A0AAN3H3H6-F1
#
_cell.length_a   1.000
_cell.length_b   1.000
_cell.length_c   1.000
_cell.angle_alpha   90.00
_cell.angle_beta   90.00
_cell.angle_gamma   90.00
#
_symmetry.space_group_name_H-M   'P 1'
#
loop_
_entity.id
_entity.type
_entity.pdbx_description
1 polymer ?
#
loop_
_entity_poly.entity_id
_entity_poly.type
_entity_poly.pdbx_seq_one_letter_code
_entity_poly.pdbx_strand_id
1 'polypeptide(L)'
;MAEPRREVNRAAQPSPPRQHGLLWNLLWGWPWMLVGILFSSLLLSLLVEYIGIAFFWPEQGAAHSEAVMKTELGWLSSEFTRSLLLSTPSVTVTEWIATAYQWLFVETGFLSWLKQQNAGAVVGNSVSQYSEDVGRWLSHYLYEYLMATVYVTVVTLIRVTILVLSVPLFVMVILIAVVEGLGRRDLRRYGAAYESSFVYHHAKKSIKPAIYIPCILYLSWPTSVYPNLLIWPAAMLLGGAITVTMASFKKYL
;
A
#
# COMPACT_ATOMS: atom_id res chain seq x y z
N MET A 1 38.45 12.31 -60.49
CA MET A 1 38.74 11.43 -59.34
C MET A 1 37.90 11.92 -58.19
N ALA A 2 36.81 11.20 -57.87
CA ALA A 2 35.88 11.57 -56.80
C ALA A 2 36.21 10.73 -55.55
N GLU A 3 36.47 11.39 -54.43
CA GLU A 3 36.59 10.73 -53.13
C GLU A 3 35.21 10.28 -52.64
N PRO A 4 35.03 9.02 -52.19
CA PRO A 4 33.77 8.60 -51.61
C PRO A 4 33.68 9.07 -50.15
N ARG A 5 32.63 9.86 -49.84
CA ARG A 5 32.26 10.23 -48.47
C ARG A 5 32.03 8.96 -47.65
N ARG A 6 32.81 8.77 -46.58
CA ARG A 6 32.52 7.80 -45.53
C ARG A 6 31.28 8.27 -44.77
N GLU A 7 30.13 7.68 -45.06
CA GLU A 7 28.94 7.79 -44.20
C GLU A 7 29.25 7.06 -42.89
N VAL A 8 29.52 7.84 -41.83
CA VAL A 8 29.58 7.34 -40.47
C VAL A 8 28.19 6.83 -40.13
N ASN A 9 28.07 5.50 -40.07
CA ASN A 9 26.90 4.77 -39.64
C ASN A 9 26.55 5.18 -38.19
N ARG A 10 25.74 6.23 -38.02
CA ARG A 10 25.21 6.63 -36.72
C ARG A 10 24.21 5.57 -36.30
N ALA A 11 24.61 4.68 -35.40
CA ALA A 11 23.70 3.76 -34.73
C ALA A 11 22.48 4.56 -34.23
N ALA A 12 21.28 4.14 -34.67
CA ALA A 12 20.03 4.75 -34.24
C ALA A 12 19.96 4.71 -32.71
N GLN A 13 19.95 5.88 -32.07
CA GLN A 13 19.70 5.96 -30.64
C GLN A 13 18.32 5.36 -30.36
N PRO A 14 18.16 4.49 -29.33
CA PRO A 14 16.87 3.95 -28.99
C PRO A 14 15.93 5.11 -28.64
N SER A 15 14.87 5.26 -29.44
CA SER A 15 13.81 6.24 -29.22
C SER A 15 13.30 6.08 -27.78
N PRO A 16 13.17 7.16 -26.98
CA PRO A 16 12.56 7.05 -25.67
C PRO A 16 11.14 6.46 -25.85
N PRO A 17 10.71 5.54 -24.97
CA PRO A 17 9.39 4.91 -25.09
C PRO A 17 8.32 6.01 -25.16
N ARG A 18 7.38 5.87 -26.11
CA ARG A 18 6.29 6.83 -26.30
C ARG A 18 5.61 7.06 -24.96
N GLN A 19 5.75 8.27 -24.44
CA GLN A 19 5.07 8.66 -23.21
C GLN A 19 3.57 8.70 -23.55
N HIS A 20 2.84 7.72 -23.05
CA HIS A 20 1.38 7.73 -23.09
C HIS A 20 0.87 9.07 -22.52
N GLY A 21 -0.19 9.63 -23.13
CA GLY A 21 -0.73 10.92 -22.71
C GLY A 21 -1.13 10.95 -21.22
N LEU A 22 -1.10 12.13 -20.59
CA LEU A 22 -1.46 12.32 -19.18
C LEU A 22 -2.81 11.66 -18.82
N LEU A 23 -3.81 11.76 -19.69
CA LEU A 23 -5.13 11.14 -19.51
C LEU A 23 -5.09 9.62 -19.56
N TRP A 24 -4.30 9.02 -20.46
CA TRP A 24 -4.11 7.56 -20.53
C TRP A 24 -3.40 7.03 -19.28
N ASN A 25 -2.35 7.73 -18.84
CA ASN A 25 -1.66 7.36 -17.62
C ASN A 25 -2.57 7.49 -16.39
N LEU A 26 -3.38 8.53 -16.30
CA LEU A 26 -4.31 8.72 -15.18
C LEU A 26 -5.41 7.65 -15.15
N LEU A 27 -6.02 7.35 -16.30
CA LEU A 27 -7.15 6.42 -16.38
C LEU A 27 -6.74 4.94 -16.34
N TRP A 28 -5.58 4.59 -16.92
CA TRP A 28 -5.16 3.19 -17.04
C TRP A 28 -3.88 2.88 -16.29
N GLY A 29 -2.90 3.78 -16.32
CA GLY A 29 -1.60 3.56 -15.69
C GLY A 29 -1.64 3.57 -14.16
N TRP A 30 -2.28 4.59 -13.56
CA TRP A 30 -2.30 4.76 -12.11
C TRP A 30 -3.12 3.67 -11.40
N PRO A 31 -4.33 3.28 -11.87
CA PRO A 31 -5.07 2.18 -11.26
C PRO A 31 -4.30 0.85 -11.34
N TRP A 32 -3.69 0.53 -12.48
CA TRP A 32 -2.92 -0.72 -12.62
C TRP A 32 -1.68 -0.74 -11.72
N MET A 33 -1.00 0.40 -11.58
CA MET A 33 0.11 0.55 -10.64
C MET A 33 -0.35 0.38 -9.19
N LEU A 34 -1.50 0.95 -8.81
CA LEU A 34 -2.08 0.77 -7.48
C LEU A 34 -2.42 -0.70 -7.23
N VAL A 35 -3.08 -1.37 -8.18
CA VAL A 35 -3.35 -2.81 -8.11
C VAL A 35 -2.06 -3.62 -7.93
N GLY A 36 -0.99 -3.28 -8.66
CA GLY A 36 0.32 -3.91 -8.50
C GLY A 36 0.93 -3.69 -7.12
N ILE A 37 0.84 -2.49 -6.55
CA ILE A 37 1.31 -2.18 -5.19
C ILE A 37 0.49 -2.96 -4.16
N LEU A 38 -0.84 -2.97 -4.30
CA LEU A 38 -1.74 -3.69 -3.42
C LEU A 38 -1.41 -5.17 -3.42
N PHE A 39 -1.35 -5.79 -4.59
CA PHE A 39 -1.04 -7.21 -4.72
C PHE A 39 0.36 -7.54 -4.19
N SER A 40 1.37 -6.73 -4.53
CA SER A 40 2.73 -6.90 -4.01
C SER A 40 2.79 -6.78 -2.49
N SER A 41 2.07 -5.82 -1.91
CA SER A 41 2.05 -5.60 -0.46
C SER A 41 1.29 -6.70 0.28
N LEU A 42 0.22 -7.23 -0.30
CA LEU A 42 -0.54 -8.36 0.24
C LEU A 42 0.32 -9.62 0.23
N LEU A 43 1.00 -9.90 -0.89
CA LEU A 43 1.89 -11.05 -1.00
C LEU A 43 3.04 -10.93 0.01
N LEU A 44 3.65 -9.75 0.12
CA LEU A 44 4.68 -9.49 1.13
C LEU A 44 4.17 -9.67 2.56
N SER A 45 2.98 -9.14 2.88
CA SER A 45 2.36 -9.28 4.20
C SER A 45 2.10 -10.75 4.54
N LEU A 46 1.63 -11.53 3.58
CA LEU A 46 1.33 -12.96 3.76
C LEU A 46 2.61 -13.78 3.95
N LEU A 47 3.68 -13.47 3.21
CA LEU A 47 4.99 -14.07 3.43
C LEU A 47 5.54 -13.76 4.82
N VAL A 48 5.43 -12.51 5.27
CA VAL A 48 5.91 -12.12 6.60
C VAL A 48 5.09 -12.80 7.68
N GLU A 49 3.77 -12.92 7.54
CA GLU A 49 2.93 -13.62 8.51
C GLU A 49 3.28 -15.11 8.58
N TYR A 50 3.48 -15.76 7.44
CA TYR A 50 3.87 -17.17 7.40
C TYR A 50 5.24 -17.41 8.04
N ILE A 51 6.21 -16.51 7.79
CA ILE A 51 7.51 -16.54 8.47
C ILE A 51 7.32 -16.30 9.98
N GLY A 52 6.42 -15.39 10.35
CA GLY A 52 6.07 -15.09 11.74
C GLY A 52 5.53 -16.32 12.48
N ILE A 53 4.54 -17.00 11.91
CA ILE A 53 3.97 -18.23 12.48
C ILE A 53 5.04 -19.33 12.56
N ALA A 54 5.89 -19.46 11.54
CA ALA A 54 6.91 -20.50 11.50
C ALA A 54 8.06 -20.31 12.52
N PHE A 55 8.45 -19.07 12.82
CA PHE A 55 9.65 -18.78 13.64
C PHE A 55 9.40 -18.05 14.95
N PHE A 56 8.41 -17.16 15.02
CA PHE A 56 8.25 -16.21 16.12
C PHE A 56 7.03 -16.48 17.01
N TRP A 57 5.90 -16.90 16.43
CA TRP A 57 4.66 -17.14 17.16
C TRP A 57 3.94 -18.43 16.72
N PRO A 58 4.59 -19.60 16.87
CA PRO A 58 4.00 -20.89 16.51
C PRO A 58 2.77 -21.24 17.35
N GLU A 59 2.71 -20.79 18.61
CA GLU A 59 1.60 -21.09 19.53
C GLU A 59 0.34 -20.22 19.29
N GLN A 60 0.49 -19.08 18.61
CA GLN A 60 -0.60 -18.13 18.39
C GLN A 60 -1.21 -18.26 16.99
N GLY A 61 -0.44 -18.75 16.00
CA GLY A 61 -0.92 -19.02 14.65
C GLY A 61 -1.81 -17.90 14.10
N ALA A 62 -3.02 -18.26 13.67
CA ALA A 62 -4.02 -17.33 13.14
C ALA A 62 -4.62 -16.34 14.17
N ALA A 63 -4.51 -16.63 15.48
CA ALA A 63 -5.03 -15.76 16.53
C ALA A 63 -4.23 -14.44 16.63
N HIS A 64 -2.96 -14.45 16.20
CA HIS A 64 -2.16 -13.22 16.08
C HIS A 64 -2.80 -12.26 15.06
N SER A 65 -3.08 -12.75 13.85
CA SER A 65 -3.71 -11.94 12.80
C SER A 65 -5.11 -11.48 13.19
N GLU A 66 -5.87 -12.28 13.95
CA GLU A 66 -7.18 -11.89 14.47
C GLU A 66 -7.08 -10.73 15.47
N ALA A 67 -6.11 -10.77 16.38
CA ALA A 67 -5.87 -9.69 17.34
C ALA A 67 -5.45 -8.39 16.63
N VAL A 68 -4.62 -8.50 15.59
CA VAL A 68 -4.21 -7.37 14.75
C VAL A 68 -5.42 -6.75 14.05
N MET A 69 -6.28 -7.58 13.46
CA MET A 69 -7.52 -7.14 12.80
C MET A 69 -8.44 -6.38 13.74
N LYS A 70 -8.68 -6.89 14.96
CA LYS A 70 -9.53 -6.23 15.95
C LYS A 70 -8.96 -4.88 16.38
N THR A 71 -7.64 -4.79 16.52
CA THR A 71 -6.95 -3.55 16.91
C THR A 71 -7.06 -2.48 15.82
N GLU A 72 -6.82 -2.86 14.57
CA GLU A 72 -6.92 -1.95 13.41
C GLU A 72 -8.37 -1.47 13.19
N LEU A 73 -9.37 -2.35 13.38
CA LEU A 73 -10.79 -1.98 13.39
C LEU A 73 -11.12 -0.99 14.51
N GLY A 74 -10.54 -1.20 15.70
CA GLY A 74 -10.67 -0.30 16.84
C GLY A 74 -10.21 1.12 16.50
N TRP A 75 -9.01 1.26 15.93
CA TRP A 75 -8.48 2.56 15.51
C TRP A 75 -9.31 3.22 14.42
N LEU A 76 -9.78 2.43 13.44
CA LEU A 76 -10.65 2.95 12.39
C LEU A 76 -11.93 3.54 12.99
N SER A 77 -12.50 2.89 14.00
CA SER A 77 -13.71 3.36 14.68
C SER A 77 -13.50 4.60 15.54
N SER A 78 -12.34 4.76 16.18
CA SER A 78 -12.08 5.84 17.14
C SER A 78 -11.49 7.11 16.49
N GLU A 79 -10.50 6.96 15.59
CA GLU A 79 -9.80 8.10 14.99
C GLU A 79 -10.59 8.75 13.85
N PHE A 80 -11.35 7.96 13.10
CA PHE A 80 -12.03 8.44 11.89
C PHE A 80 -13.51 8.77 12.11
N THR A 81 -13.92 8.98 13.37
CA THR A 81 -15.29 9.32 13.77
C THR A 81 -15.75 10.70 13.26
N ARG A 82 -14.82 11.62 12.99
CA ARG A 82 -15.11 12.97 12.46
C ARG A 82 -14.21 13.23 11.25
N SER A 83 -14.64 12.83 10.06
CA SER A 83 -13.93 13.16 8.82
C SER A 83 -14.61 14.32 8.10
N LEU A 84 -13.81 15.17 7.44
CA LEU A 84 -14.24 16.39 6.74
C LEU A 84 -15.22 16.14 5.58
N LEU A 85 -15.36 14.90 5.10
CA LEU A 85 -16.14 14.54 3.91
C LEU A 85 -17.44 13.76 4.22
N LEU A 86 -17.57 13.15 5.39
CA LEU A 86 -18.70 12.26 5.74
C LEU A 86 -19.14 12.52 7.18
N SER A 87 -20.46 12.59 7.40
CA SER A 87 -21.06 12.88 8.71
C SER A 87 -20.86 11.75 9.74
N THR A 88 -20.66 10.50 9.30
CA THR A 88 -20.41 9.31 10.14
C THR A 88 -19.52 8.28 9.42
N PRO A 89 -18.22 8.58 9.17
CA PRO A 89 -17.36 7.77 8.30
C PRO A 89 -17.08 6.39 8.88
N SER A 90 -16.97 6.28 10.22
CA SER A 90 -16.64 5.03 10.90
C SER A 90 -17.67 3.94 10.63
N VAL A 91 -18.97 4.26 10.69
CA VAL A 91 -20.05 3.28 10.49
C VAL A 91 -20.08 2.80 9.04
N THR A 92 -20.06 3.74 8.07
CA THR A 92 -20.13 3.39 6.65
C THR A 92 -18.92 2.57 6.21
N VAL A 93 -17.73 2.90 6.71
CA VAL A 93 -16.51 2.14 6.42
C VAL A 93 -16.57 0.74 7.03
N THR A 94 -17.02 0.60 8.28
CA THR A 94 -17.17 -0.73 8.88
C THR A 94 -18.18 -1.59 8.14
N GLU A 95 -19.26 -1.00 7.64
CA GLU A 95 -20.23 -1.70 6.79
C GLU A 95 -19.61 -2.12 5.46
N TRP A 96 -18.85 -1.24 4.79
CA TRP A 96 -18.17 -1.58 3.53
C TRP A 96 -17.16 -2.71 3.71
N ILE A 97 -16.39 -2.68 4.81
CA ILE A 97 -15.45 -3.75 5.16
C ILE A 97 -16.22 -5.05 5.43
N ALA A 98 -17.34 -4.98 6.17
CA ALA A 98 -18.17 -6.15 6.44
C ALA A 98 -18.79 -6.74 5.17
N THR A 99 -19.28 -5.90 4.25
CA THR A 99 -19.78 -6.34 2.94
C THR A 99 -18.67 -6.94 2.09
N ALA A 100 -17.49 -6.31 2.04
CA ALA A 100 -16.33 -6.86 1.33
C ALA A 100 -15.92 -8.23 1.90
N TYR A 101 -15.93 -8.39 3.24
CA TYR A 101 -15.66 -9.65 3.90
C TYR A 101 -16.71 -10.72 3.57
N GLN A 102 -18.00 -10.36 3.62
CA GLN A 102 -19.09 -11.27 3.28
C GLN A 102 -18.99 -11.72 1.82
N TRP A 103 -18.78 -10.80 0.89
CA TRP A 103 -18.66 -11.10 -0.53
C TRP A 103 -17.41 -11.95 -0.84
N LEU A 104 -16.24 -11.62 -0.27
CA LEU A 104 -14.99 -12.34 -0.53
C LEU A 104 -14.95 -13.74 0.09
N PHE A 105 -15.50 -13.93 1.29
CA PHE A 105 -15.23 -15.15 2.08
C PHE A 105 -16.49 -15.96 2.45
N VAL A 106 -17.66 -15.31 2.56
CA VAL A 106 -18.91 -15.99 2.91
C VAL A 106 -19.64 -16.44 1.65
N GLU A 107 -19.84 -15.55 0.68
CA GLU A 107 -20.55 -15.86 -0.57
C GLU A 107 -19.75 -16.80 -1.50
N THR A 108 -18.42 -16.71 -1.47
CA THR A 108 -17.55 -17.67 -2.16
C THR A 108 -17.63 -19.08 -1.56
N GLY A 109 -18.27 -19.24 -0.40
CA GLY A 109 -18.37 -20.51 0.32
C GLY A 109 -17.05 -20.97 0.92
N PHE A 110 -16.00 -20.14 0.88
CA PHE A 110 -14.66 -20.48 1.34
C PHE A 110 -14.62 -20.75 2.85
N LEU A 111 -15.29 -19.92 3.66
CA LEU A 111 -15.39 -20.12 5.11
C LEU A 111 -16.18 -21.39 5.46
N SER A 112 -17.27 -21.68 4.73
CA SER A 112 -18.04 -22.92 4.93
C SER A 112 -17.24 -24.15 4.52
N TRP A 113 -16.48 -24.09 3.44
CA TRP A 113 -15.60 -25.15 2.99
C TRP A 113 -14.47 -25.43 3.98
N LEU A 114 -13.83 -24.38 4.52
CA LEU A 114 -12.84 -24.47 5.59
C LEU A 114 -13.40 -25.14 6.85
N LYS A 115 -14.59 -24.69 7.30
CA LYS A 115 -15.26 -25.29 8.46
C LYS A 115 -15.68 -26.73 8.21
N GLN A 116 -16.10 -27.07 7.00
CA GLN A 116 -16.47 -28.43 6.62
C GLN A 116 -15.27 -29.39 6.60
N GLN A 117 -14.09 -28.94 6.16
CA GLN A 117 -12.87 -29.75 6.21
C GLN A 117 -12.44 -30.06 7.64
N ASN A 118 -12.50 -29.06 8.54
CA ASN A 118 -12.19 -29.28 9.95
C ASN A 118 -13.24 -30.17 10.65
N ALA A 119 -14.53 -29.97 10.37
CA ALA A 119 -15.60 -30.79 10.94
C ALA A 119 -15.56 -32.25 10.43
N GLY A 120 -15.19 -32.46 9.16
CA GLY A 120 -15.02 -33.78 8.55
C GLY A 120 -13.83 -34.56 9.11
N ALA A 121 -12.75 -33.89 9.52
CA ALA A 121 -11.60 -34.52 10.17
C ALA A 121 -11.92 -35.12 11.57
N VAL A 122 -13.00 -34.63 12.21
CA VAL A 122 -13.45 -35.10 13.54
C VAL A 122 -14.44 -36.27 13.45
N VAL A 123 -15.11 -36.49 12.30
CA VAL A 123 -16.24 -37.43 12.16
C VAL A 123 -16.00 -38.56 11.12
N GLY A 124 -14.81 -38.68 10.52
CA GLY A 124 -14.51 -39.70 9.49
C GLY A 124 -14.19 -41.10 10.03
N ASN A 125 -14.96 -42.10 9.57
CA ASN A 125 -14.90 -43.54 9.88
C ASN A 125 -13.55 -44.24 9.61
N SER A 126 -12.97 -44.82 10.67
CA SER A 126 -12.48 -46.21 10.79
C SER A 126 -11.79 -46.93 9.61
N VAL A 127 -10.92 -46.29 8.81
CA VAL A 127 -10.05 -47.03 7.88
C VAL A 127 -8.69 -46.33 7.78
N SER A 128 -7.70 -46.93 8.47
CA SER A 128 -6.24 -46.67 8.46
C SER A 128 -5.68 -45.62 9.45
N GLN A 129 -5.52 -46.06 10.71
CA GLN A 129 -4.91 -45.32 11.83
C GLN A 129 -3.53 -44.67 11.56
N TYR A 130 -2.77 -45.10 10.54
CA TYR A 130 -1.43 -44.52 10.27
C TYR A 130 -1.45 -43.34 9.28
N SER A 131 -2.39 -43.29 8.34
CA SER A 131 -2.56 -42.15 7.42
C SER A 131 -3.52 -41.10 7.95
N GLU A 132 -4.39 -41.45 8.91
CA GLU A 132 -5.29 -40.50 9.56
C GLU A 132 -4.54 -39.52 10.48
N ASP A 133 -3.47 -39.93 11.17
CA ASP A 133 -2.69 -39.02 12.03
C ASP A 133 -1.92 -37.96 11.23
N VAL A 134 -1.31 -38.35 10.10
CA VAL A 134 -0.65 -37.41 9.18
C VAL A 134 -1.68 -36.49 8.51
N GLY A 135 -2.84 -37.03 8.12
CA GLY A 135 -3.94 -36.26 7.54
C GLY A 135 -4.53 -35.25 8.51
N ARG A 136 -4.73 -35.63 9.78
CA ARG A 136 -5.22 -34.75 10.85
C ARG A 136 -4.22 -33.66 11.19
N TRP A 137 -2.95 -34.01 11.37
CA TRP A 137 -1.86 -33.05 11.56
C TRP A 137 -1.84 -32.04 10.39
N LEU A 138 -1.76 -32.52 9.15
CA LEU A 138 -1.71 -31.65 7.97
C LEU A 138 -2.95 -30.75 7.85
N SER A 139 -4.15 -31.28 8.12
CA SER A 139 -5.41 -30.52 8.06
C SER A 139 -5.46 -29.40 9.09
N HIS A 140 -4.91 -29.62 10.29
CA HIS A 140 -4.87 -28.62 11.35
C HIS A 140 -3.91 -27.47 10.99
N TYR A 141 -2.69 -27.77 10.55
CA TYR A 141 -1.75 -26.74 10.08
C TYR A 141 -2.31 -25.97 8.89
N LEU A 142 -2.86 -26.66 7.88
CA LEU A 142 -3.44 -25.99 6.71
C LEU A 142 -4.60 -25.06 7.08
N TYR A 143 -5.44 -25.47 8.04
CA TYR A 143 -6.52 -24.61 8.53
C TYR A 143 -5.99 -23.32 9.17
N GLU A 144 -4.96 -23.42 10.02
CA GLU A 144 -4.36 -22.25 10.67
C GLU A 144 -3.74 -21.28 9.64
N TYR A 145 -3.00 -21.79 8.64
CA TYR A 145 -2.45 -20.94 7.58
C TYR A 145 -3.54 -20.30 6.73
N LEU A 146 -4.59 -21.05 6.36
CA LEU A 146 -5.70 -20.51 5.57
C LEU A 146 -6.48 -19.45 6.37
N MET A 147 -6.72 -19.64 7.66
CA MET A 147 -7.35 -18.61 8.50
C MET A 147 -6.46 -17.37 8.62
N ALA A 148 -5.13 -17.53 8.75
CA ALA A 148 -4.20 -16.41 8.72
C ALA A 148 -4.29 -15.63 7.40
N THR A 149 -4.44 -16.29 6.24
CA THR A 149 -4.62 -15.58 4.95
C THR A 149 -5.87 -14.72 4.93
N VAL A 150 -6.98 -15.20 5.49
CA VAL A 150 -8.24 -14.46 5.57
C VAL A 150 -8.03 -13.20 6.40
N TYR A 151 -7.45 -13.34 7.59
CA TYR A 151 -7.22 -12.20 8.48
C TYR A 151 -6.23 -11.20 7.92
N VAL A 152 -5.11 -11.65 7.35
CA VAL A 152 -4.14 -10.77 6.68
C VAL A 152 -4.82 -10.01 5.53
N THR A 153 -5.65 -10.67 4.72
CA THR A 153 -6.39 -10.00 3.64
C THR A 153 -7.32 -8.93 4.19
N VAL A 154 -8.08 -9.22 5.26
CA VAL A 154 -8.96 -8.22 5.89
C VAL A 154 -8.17 -7.05 6.48
N VAL A 155 -7.04 -7.32 7.15
CA VAL A 155 -6.13 -6.28 7.66
C VAL A 155 -5.61 -5.40 6.53
N THR A 156 -5.19 -5.98 5.40
CA THR A 156 -4.78 -5.18 4.24
C THR A 156 -5.92 -4.30 3.72
N LEU A 157 -7.14 -4.81 3.66
CA LEU A 157 -8.34 -4.05 3.27
C LEU A 157 -8.62 -2.86 4.21
N ILE A 158 -8.51 -3.07 5.52
CA ILE A 158 -8.64 -2.02 6.52
C ILE A 158 -7.59 -0.93 6.29
N ARG A 159 -6.32 -1.31 6.09
CA ARG A 159 -5.22 -0.36 5.87
C ARG A 159 -5.33 0.41 4.56
N VAL A 160 -5.81 -0.23 3.49
CA VAL A 160 -6.14 0.46 2.24
C VAL A 160 -7.20 1.52 2.49
N THR A 161 -8.21 1.19 3.27
CA THR A 161 -9.29 2.14 3.58
C THR A 161 -8.77 3.33 4.40
N ILE A 162 -7.92 3.08 5.40
CA ILE A 162 -7.21 4.12 6.17
C ILE A 162 -6.39 5.02 5.24
N LEU A 163 -5.63 4.45 4.31
CA LEU A 163 -4.85 5.20 3.32
C LEU A 163 -5.75 6.07 2.44
N VAL A 164 -6.84 5.53 1.91
CA VAL A 164 -7.81 6.29 1.09
C VAL A 164 -8.40 7.45 1.90
N LEU A 165 -8.76 7.22 3.16
CA LEU A 165 -9.32 8.25 4.03
C LEU A 165 -8.29 9.33 4.42
N SER A 166 -6.99 9.01 4.35
CA SER A 166 -5.89 9.96 4.56
C SER A 166 -5.55 10.82 3.32
N VAL A 167 -6.01 10.46 2.12
CA VAL A 167 -5.74 11.22 0.88
C VAL A 167 -6.07 12.72 0.99
N PRO A 168 -7.22 13.14 1.56
CA PRO A 168 -7.54 14.57 1.73
C PRO A 168 -6.50 15.33 2.58
N LEU A 169 -5.93 14.67 3.60
CA LEU A 169 -4.86 15.24 4.42
C LEU A 169 -3.61 15.47 3.57
N PHE A 170 -3.19 14.49 2.78
CA PHE A 170 -2.04 14.65 1.88
C PHE A 170 -2.27 15.78 0.87
N VAL A 171 -3.48 15.91 0.31
CA VAL A 171 -3.83 17.01 -0.60
C VAL A 171 -3.65 18.37 0.09
N MET A 172 -4.13 18.53 1.32
CA MET A 172 -3.94 19.77 2.09
C MET A 172 -2.46 20.10 2.32
N VAL A 173 -1.65 19.10 2.69
CA VAL A 173 -0.20 19.29 2.88
C VAL A 173 0.49 19.68 1.58
N ILE A 174 0.11 19.08 0.44
CA ILE A 174 0.62 19.46 -0.88
C ILE A 174 0.26 20.91 -1.20
N LEU A 175 -0.98 21.34 -0.95
CA LEU A 175 -1.42 22.72 -1.20
C LEU A 175 -0.61 23.72 -0.37
N ILE A 176 -0.45 23.46 0.93
CA ILE A 176 0.36 24.31 1.83
C ILE A 176 1.81 24.36 1.35
N ALA A 177 2.42 23.21 1.04
CA ALA A 177 3.79 23.11 0.55
C ALA A 177 4.00 23.86 -0.77
N VAL A 178 3.01 23.83 -1.66
CA VAL A 178 3.02 24.60 -2.91
C VAL A 178 2.98 26.10 -2.62
N VAL A 179 2.05 26.58 -1.78
CA VAL A 179 1.95 28.00 -1.42
C VAL A 179 3.23 28.50 -0.75
N GLU A 180 3.76 27.74 0.21
CA GLU A 180 5.02 28.06 0.90
C GLU A 180 6.21 28.05 -0.08
N GLY A 181 6.30 27.04 -0.95
CA GLY A 181 7.35 26.93 -1.95
C GLY A 181 7.33 28.08 -2.96
N LEU A 182 6.14 28.50 -3.40
CA LEU A 182 5.96 29.67 -4.26
C LEU A 182 6.34 30.96 -3.54
N GLY A 183 5.96 31.14 -2.26
CA GLY A 183 6.35 32.31 -1.48
C GLY A 183 7.87 32.44 -1.30
N ARG A 184 8.57 31.32 -1.02
CA ARG A 184 10.04 31.30 -0.97
C ARG A 184 10.68 31.61 -2.33
N ARG A 185 10.06 31.15 -3.42
CA ARG A 185 10.50 31.47 -4.78
C ARG A 185 10.37 32.97 -5.07
N ASP A 186 9.28 33.59 -4.65
CA ASP A 186 9.05 35.02 -4.88
C ASP A 186 10.02 35.87 -4.06
N LEU A 187 10.26 35.55 -2.79
CA LEU A 187 11.31 36.19 -1.97
C LEU A 187 12.70 36.09 -2.61
N ARG A 188 13.05 34.92 -3.15
CA ARG A 188 14.33 34.69 -3.85
C ARG A 188 14.47 35.55 -5.11
N ARG A 189 13.38 35.80 -5.83
CA ARG A 189 13.36 36.68 -7.01
C ARG A 189 13.69 38.12 -6.64
N TYR A 190 13.20 38.61 -5.51
CA TYR A 190 13.52 39.96 -5.00
C TYR A 190 14.89 40.03 -4.33
N GLY A 191 15.38 38.92 -3.75
CA GLY A 191 16.66 38.87 -3.02
C GLY A 191 17.90 38.50 -3.85
N ALA A 192 17.79 38.36 -5.19
CA ALA A 192 18.91 38.00 -6.09
C ALA A 192 19.76 36.79 -5.65
N ALA A 193 19.17 35.80 -4.96
CA ALA A 193 19.92 34.66 -4.43
C ALA A 193 20.22 33.60 -5.52
N TYR A 194 21.40 32.97 -5.45
CA TYR A 194 21.88 31.98 -6.42
C TYR A 194 20.95 30.76 -6.55
N GLU A 195 20.75 30.29 -7.80
CA GLU A 195 19.90 29.13 -8.09
C GLU A 195 20.71 27.85 -8.25
N SER A 196 20.49 26.86 -7.39
CA SER A 196 21.05 25.52 -7.59
C SER A 196 20.06 24.62 -8.32
N SER A 197 20.32 24.35 -9.60
CA SER A 197 19.56 23.38 -10.40
C SER A 197 19.74 21.92 -9.91
N PHE A 198 20.78 21.67 -9.11
CA PHE A 198 21.02 20.38 -8.47
C PHE A 198 19.97 20.06 -7.41
N VAL A 199 19.61 21.05 -6.58
CA VAL A 199 18.61 20.89 -5.52
C VAL A 199 17.24 20.51 -6.10
N TYR A 200 16.86 21.12 -7.22
CA TYR A 200 15.61 20.79 -7.91
C TYR A 200 15.56 19.33 -8.39
N HIS A 201 16.62 18.84 -9.03
CA HIS A 201 16.63 17.46 -9.53
C HIS A 201 16.59 16.44 -8.40
N HIS A 202 17.30 16.71 -7.30
CA HIS A 202 17.28 15.85 -6.12
C HIS A 202 15.91 15.85 -5.44
N ALA A 203 15.31 17.02 -5.23
CA ALA A 203 13.98 17.16 -4.64
C ALA A 203 12.88 16.53 -5.51
N LYS A 204 12.93 16.74 -6.83
CA LYS A 204 11.98 16.09 -7.75
C LYS A 204 12.09 14.57 -7.72
N LYS A 205 13.32 14.03 -7.56
CA LYS A 205 13.55 12.60 -7.45
C LYS A 205 13.06 12.04 -6.11
N SER A 206 13.05 12.83 -5.03
CA SER A 206 12.61 12.38 -3.70
C SER A 206 11.09 12.32 -3.51
N ILE A 207 10.29 12.97 -4.36
CA ILE A 207 8.81 12.94 -4.27
C ILE A 207 8.26 11.52 -4.46
N LYS A 208 8.73 10.79 -5.49
CA LYS A 208 8.27 9.41 -5.76
C LYS A 208 8.50 8.48 -4.57
N PRO A 209 9.74 8.31 -4.04
CA PRO A 209 9.97 7.43 -2.89
C PRO A 209 9.24 7.90 -1.64
N ALA A 210 9.06 9.21 -1.43
CA ALA A 210 8.31 9.73 -0.29
C ALA A 210 6.83 9.29 -0.27
N ILE A 211 6.24 9.00 -1.44
CA ILE A 211 4.88 8.46 -1.53
C ILE A 211 4.88 6.93 -1.41
N TYR A 212 5.71 6.24 -2.20
CA TYR A 212 5.63 4.77 -2.29
C TYR A 212 6.17 4.05 -1.05
N ILE A 213 7.27 4.54 -0.46
CA ILE A 213 7.93 3.86 0.66
C ILE A 213 6.99 3.76 1.86
N PRO A 214 6.36 4.84 2.35
CA PRO A 214 5.42 4.74 3.45
C PRO A 214 4.20 3.88 3.11
N CYS A 215 3.67 3.96 1.88
CA CYS A 215 2.51 3.17 1.47
C CYS A 215 2.81 1.66 1.51
N ILE A 216 3.91 1.23 0.88
CA ILE A 216 4.30 -0.19 0.86
C ILE A 216 4.60 -0.66 2.27
N LEU A 217 5.39 0.12 3.02
CA LEU A 217 5.78 -0.22 4.39
C LEU A 217 4.57 -0.38 5.30
N TYR A 218 3.58 0.52 5.20
CA TYR A 218 2.33 0.42 5.97
C TYR A 218 1.53 -0.82 5.62
N LEU A 219 1.34 -1.06 4.32
CA LEU A 219 0.51 -2.16 3.84
C LEU A 219 1.13 -3.52 4.19
N SER A 220 2.45 -3.65 4.13
CA SER A 220 3.15 -4.91 4.38
C SER A 220 3.48 -5.19 5.84
N TRP A 221 3.19 -4.27 6.76
CA TRP A 221 3.67 -4.41 8.15
C TRP A 221 2.89 -5.49 8.91
N PRO A 222 3.50 -6.53 9.47
CA PRO A 222 2.75 -7.66 10.04
C PRO A 222 1.99 -7.31 11.34
N THR A 223 2.55 -6.41 12.16
CA THR A 223 1.95 -6.05 13.44
C THR A 223 1.00 -4.84 13.33
N SER A 224 0.10 -4.68 14.31
CA SER A 224 -0.71 -3.45 14.39
C SER A 224 0.20 -2.24 14.63
N VAL A 225 0.25 -1.33 13.66
CA VAL A 225 0.99 -0.07 13.77
C VAL A 225 0.01 1.08 13.72
N TYR A 226 0.13 1.96 14.71
CA TYR A 226 -0.74 3.12 14.83
C TYR A 226 -0.66 3.98 13.55
N PRO A 227 -1.80 4.20 12.84
CA PRO A 227 -1.78 4.80 11.49
C PRO A 227 -1.11 6.17 11.45
N ASN A 228 -1.37 7.00 12.45
CA ASN A 228 -0.84 8.36 12.54
C ASN A 228 0.69 8.36 12.67
N LEU A 229 1.28 7.38 13.34
CA LEU A 229 2.74 7.31 13.53
C LEU A 229 3.47 7.29 12.19
N LEU A 230 2.87 6.70 11.16
CA LEU A 230 3.44 6.63 9.83
C LEU A 230 2.94 7.76 8.90
N ILE A 231 1.65 8.13 8.98
CA ILE A 231 1.05 9.14 8.10
C ILE A 231 1.69 10.53 8.32
N TRP A 232 1.92 10.94 9.57
CA TRP A 232 2.51 12.25 9.88
C TRP A 232 3.92 12.45 9.30
N PRO A 233 4.91 11.57 9.57
CA PRO A 233 6.25 11.73 9.00
C PRO A 233 6.24 11.60 7.48
N ALA A 234 5.40 10.72 6.92
CA ALA A 234 5.23 10.63 5.47
C ALA A 234 4.73 11.95 4.86
N ALA A 235 3.72 12.56 5.48
CA ALA A 235 3.18 13.85 5.06
C ALA A 235 4.22 14.97 5.17
N MET A 236 4.99 15.03 6.26
CA MET A 236 6.06 16.01 6.44
C MET A 236 7.17 15.87 5.39
N LEU A 237 7.61 14.64 5.10
CA LEU A 237 8.62 14.38 4.07
C LEU A 237 8.13 14.76 2.68
N LEU A 238 6.88 14.41 2.35
CA LEU A 238 6.25 14.78 1.09
C LEU A 238 6.13 16.31 0.96
N GLY A 239 5.60 16.97 1.99
CA GLY A 239 5.46 18.42 2.04
C GLY A 239 6.81 19.11 1.86
N GLY A 240 7.83 18.70 2.62
CA GLY A 240 9.19 19.24 2.50
C GLY A 240 9.78 19.07 1.10
N ALA A 241 9.64 17.88 0.50
CA ALA A 241 10.11 17.61 -0.86
C ALA A 241 9.42 18.53 -1.90
N ILE A 242 8.11 18.76 -1.75
CA ILE A 242 7.33 19.63 -2.65
C ILE A 242 7.70 21.09 -2.44
N THR A 243 7.80 21.57 -1.21
CA THR A 243 8.20 22.95 -0.89
C THR A 243 9.57 23.25 -1.51
N VAL A 244 10.55 22.35 -1.37
CA VAL A 244 11.89 22.52 -1.98
C VAL A 244 11.81 22.48 -3.50
N THR A 245 11.00 21.58 -4.07
CA THR A 245 10.83 21.48 -5.53
C THR A 245 10.23 22.75 -6.12
N MET A 246 9.18 23.29 -5.50
CA MET A 246 8.53 24.53 -5.92
C MET A 246 9.41 25.76 -5.68
N ALA A 247 10.11 25.81 -4.55
CA ALA A 247 11.04 26.88 -4.21
C ALA A 247 12.25 26.94 -5.15
N SER A 248 12.66 25.83 -5.77
CA SER A 248 13.82 25.75 -6.67
C SER A 248 13.44 25.76 -8.16
N PHE A 249 12.15 25.88 -8.50
CA PHE A 249 11.69 25.86 -9.89
C PHE A 249 12.15 27.11 -10.66
N LYS A 250 12.82 26.88 -11.79
CA LYS A 250 13.47 27.92 -12.62
C LYS A 250 12.60 28.46 -13.75
N LYS A 251 11.58 27.71 -14.20
CA LYS A 251 10.80 28.06 -15.39
C LYS A 251 9.62 28.95 -15.03
N TYR A 252 9.44 30.03 -15.79
CA TYR A 252 8.20 30.81 -15.79
C TYR A 252 7.04 29.87 -16.15
N LEU A 253 5.96 29.92 -15.36
CA LEU A 253 4.67 29.33 -15.71
C LEU A 253 4.02 30.19 -16.79
#